data_AF-A0A7H0LGC5-F1
#
_entry.id   AF-A0A7H0LGC5-F1
#
_cell.length_a   1.000
_cell.length_b   1.000
_cell.length_c   1.000
_cell.angle_alpha   90.00
_cell.angle_beta   90.00
_cell.angle_gamma   90.00
#
_symmetry.space_group_name_H-M   'P 1'
#
loop_
_entity.id
_entity.type
_entity.pdbx_description
1 polymer ?
#
loop_
_entity_poly.entity_id
_entity_poly.type
_entity_poly.pdbx_seq_one_letter_code
_entity_poly.pdbx_strand_id
1 'polypeptide(L)'
;MSCSECHGAGYFTRGLEYIACTHCGGKGEGLQFGDFTKGSGRTPCTDCKGSGKVTCPHCHGNRKFTCHLCKGTGHVPDPNG
;
A
#
# COMPACT_ATOMS: atom_id res chain seq x y z
N MET A 1 -18.28 7.62 24.18
CA MET A 1 -17.52 8.75 23.61
C MET A 1 -16.83 8.32 22.30
N SER A 2 -16.72 9.20 21.29
CA SER A 2 -15.98 8.86 20.05
C SER A 2 -14.50 8.72 20.36
N CYS A 3 -13.88 7.69 19.79
CA CYS A 3 -12.46 7.42 19.98
C CYS A 3 -11.65 8.53 19.32
N SER A 4 -10.95 9.34 20.13
CA SER A 4 -10.12 10.46 19.66
C SER A 4 -9.00 10.00 18.75
N GLU A 5 -8.35 8.89 19.10
CA GLU A 5 -7.30 8.26 18.32
C GLU A 5 -7.71 8.03 16.85
N CYS A 6 -8.79 7.30 16.58
CA CYS A 6 -9.26 7.06 15.21
C CYS A 6 -10.35 8.04 14.74
N HIS A 7 -10.63 9.12 15.49
CA HIS A 7 -11.72 10.07 15.26
C HIS A 7 -13.07 9.42 14.92
N GLY A 8 -13.43 8.33 15.60
CA GLY A 8 -14.69 7.61 15.31
C GLY A 8 -14.63 6.57 14.19
N ALA A 9 -13.53 6.45 13.45
CA ALA A 9 -13.45 5.55 12.29
C ALA A 9 -13.27 4.05 12.65
N GLY A 10 -12.80 3.74 13.86
CA GLY A 10 -12.47 2.37 14.29
C GLY A 10 -11.14 1.84 13.76
N TYR A 11 -10.54 2.48 12.77
CA TYR A 11 -9.23 2.10 12.22
C TYR A 11 -8.45 3.34 11.77
N PHE A 12 -7.14 3.17 11.63
CA PHE A 12 -6.26 4.17 11.04
C PHE A 12 -5.80 3.71 9.67
N THR A 13 -5.67 4.65 8.74
CA THR A 13 -5.03 4.38 7.46
C THR A 13 -3.55 4.76 7.52
N ARG A 14 -2.66 3.76 7.53
CA ARG A 14 -1.21 3.98 7.42
C ARG A 14 -0.68 3.40 6.11
N GLY A 15 -0.03 4.26 5.33
CA GLY A 15 0.66 3.87 4.09
C GLY A 15 -0.25 3.71 2.88
N LEU A 16 0.38 3.32 1.77
CA LEU A 16 -0.25 3.10 0.47
C LEU A 16 -0.55 1.58 0.32
N GLU A 17 -1.69 1.18 -0.28
CA GLU A 17 -1.90 -0.25 -0.65
C GLU A 17 -0.77 -0.76 -1.52
N TYR A 18 -0.33 0.12 -2.42
CA TYR A 18 0.61 -0.18 -3.49
C TYR A 18 1.77 0.81 -3.40
N ILE A 19 2.97 0.29 -3.56
CA ILE A 19 4.16 1.10 -3.76
C ILE A 19 4.53 1.10 -5.23
N ALA A 20 5.21 2.15 -5.68
CA ALA A 20 5.77 2.17 -7.02
C ALA A 20 6.77 1.01 -7.16
N CYS A 21 6.68 0.26 -8.26
CA CYS A 21 7.62 -0.81 -8.53
C CYS A 21 9.01 -0.20 -8.69
N THR A 22 9.94 -0.55 -7.79
CA THR A 22 11.30 -0.01 -7.78
C THR A 22 12.12 -0.51 -8.96
N HIS A 23 11.85 -1.72 -9.46
CA HIS A 23 12.52 -2.28 -10.63
C HIS A 23 12.24 -1.54 -11.94
N CYS A 24 11.06 -0.92 -12.10
CA CYS A 24 10.75 -0.09 -13.26
C CYS A 24 10.52 1.39 -12.91
N GLY A 25 10.80 1.80 -11.67
CA GLY A 25 10.54 3.16 -11.17
C GLY A 25 9.09 3.61 -11.34
N GLY A 26 8.12 2.73 -11.18
CA GLY A 26 6.70 3.06 -11.28
C GLY A 26 6.09 3.03 -12.69
N LYS A 27 6.89 2.77 -13.74
CA LYS A 27 6.47 2.92 -15.13
C LYS A 27 5.66 1.73 -15.69
N GLY A 28 5.82 0.55 -15.11
CA GLY A 28 5.24 -0.70 -15.62
C GLY A 28 6.03 -1.33 -16.75
N GLU A 29 6.95 -0.59 -17.36
CA GLU A 29 7.84 -1.05 -18.42
C GLU A 29 9.29 -0.97 -17.91
N GLY A 30 10.00 -2.09 -17.99
CA GLY A 30 11.41 -2.18 -17.61
C GLY A 30 12.29 -2.06 -18.84
N LEU A 31 13.28 -1.17 -18.82
CA LEU A 31 14.40 -1.26 -19.75
C LEU A 31 15.30 -2.37 -19.21
N GLN A 32 15.28 -3.57 -19.80
CA GLN A 32 16.22 -4.62 -19.43
C GLN A 32 17.63 -4.16 -19.80
N PHE A 33 18.42 -3.84 -18.77
CA PHE A 33 19.87 -3.63 -18.87
C PHE A 33 20.53 -5.00 -19.05
N GLY A 34 20.37 -5.59 -20.24
CA GLY A 34 20.80 -6.97 -20.50
C GLY A 34 21.01 -7.34 -21.97
N ASP A 35 20.34 -6.71 -22.92
CA ASP A 35 20.44 -7.13 -24.33
C ASP A 35 20.80 -5.98 -25.27
N PHE A 36 22.05 -6.01 -25.75
CA PHE A 36 22.55 -5.21 -26.86
C PHE A 36 21.99 -5.69 -28.23
N THR A 37 20.73 -6.11 -28.30
CA THR A 37 20.12 -6.53 -29.56
C THR A 37 18.96 -5.62 -29.92
N LYS A 38 19.21 -4.79 -30.95
CA LYS A 38 18.26 -4.08 -31.81
C LYS A 38 16.79 -4.51 -31.62
N GLY A 39 16.03 -3.69 -30.93
CA GLY A 39 14.57 -3.74 -30.94
C GLY A 39 14.04 -2.78 -29.89
N SER A 40 13.09 -1.94 -30.26
CA SER A 40 12.38 -1.04 -29.34
C SER A 40 11.47 -1.84 -28.38
N GLY A 41 12.07 -2.72 -27.58
CA GLY A 41 11.41 -3.73 -26.76
C GLY A 41 11.01 -3.19 -25.40
N ARG A 42 9.93 -2.41 -25.35
CA ARG A 42 9.22 -2.14 -24.09
C ARG A 42 8.56 -3.44 -23.63
N THR A 43 9.25 -4.17 -22.77
CA THR A 43 8.67 -5.37 -22.17
C THR A 43 7.99 -4.99 -20.86
N PRO A 44 6.80 -5.56 -20.57
CA PRO A 44 6.14 -5.35 -19.29
C PRO A 44 7.07 -5.84 -18.19
N CYS A 45 7.32 -4.98 -17.20
CA CYS A 45 8.15 -5.32 -16.06
C CYS A 45 7.55 -6.55 -15.38
N THR A 46 8.34 -7.61 -15.24
CA THR A 46 7.90 -8.91 -14.72
C THR A 46 7.47 -8.83 -13.26
N ASP A 47 8.12 -7.98 -12.46
CA ASP A 47 7.84 -7.84 -11.03
C ASP A 47 6.50 -7.17 -10.74
N CYS A 48 6.12 -6.18 -11.55
CA CYS A 48 4.82 -5.53 -11.44
C CYS A 48 3.83 -6.03 -12.51
N LYS A 49 4.22 -7.01 -13.33
CA LYS A 49 3.45 -7.54 -14.47
C LYS A 49 2.88 -6.46 -15.38
N GLY A 50 3.64 -5.41 -15.65
CA GLY A 50 3.20 -4.28 -16.47
C GLY A 50 2.42 -3.17 -15.75
N SER A 51 2.04 -3.35 -14.49
CA SER A 51 1.18 -2.38 -13.78
C SER A 51 1.92 -1.15 -13.23
N GLY A 52 3.25 -1.22 -13.11
CA GLY A 52 4.09 -0.18 -12.51
C GLY A 52 3.96 -0.08 -11.00
N LYS A 53 3.10 -0.87 -10.36
CA LYS A 53 2.84 -0.84 -8.92
C LYS A 53 2.93 -2.25 -8.37
N VAL A 54 3.43 -2.39 -7.15
CA VAL A 54 3.44 -3.66 -6.44
C VAL A 54 2.70 -3.49 -5.13
N THR A 55 1.95 -4.50 -4.72
CA THR A 55 1.32 -4.53 -3.41
C THR A 55 2.39 -4.25 -2.36
N CYS A 56 2.11 -3.30 -1.46
CA CYS A 56 3.06 -2.92 -0.43
C CYS A 56 3.43 -4.18 0.37
N PRO A 57 4.69 -4.65 0.31
CA PRO A 57 5.07 -5.90 0.96
C PRO A 57 5.00 -5.79 2.48
N HIS A 58 5.15 -4.57 3.02
CA HIS A 58 5.08 -4.32 4.45
C HIS A 58 3.64 -4.19 4.97
N CYS A 59 2.72 -3.67 4.15
CA CYS A 59 1.31 -3.53 4.54
C CYS A 59 0.46 -4.70 4.03
N HIS A 60 0.99 -5.55 3.14
CA HIS A 60 0.26 -6.59 2.41
C HIS A 60 -1.02 -6.10 1.73
N GLY A 61 -1.02 -4.84 1.27
CA GLY A 61 -2.22 -4.18 0.73
C GLY A 61 -3.26 -3.80 1.80
N ASN A 62 -3.03 -4.12 3.07
CA ASN A 62 -3.92 -3.73 4.14
C ASN A 62 -3.58 -2.34 4.65
N ARG A 63 -4.39 -1.36 4.25
CA ARG A 63 -4.25 0.02 4.69
C ARG A 63 -4.89 0.27 6.04
N LYS A 64 -5.77 -0.63 6.51
CA LYS A 64 -6.61 -0.41 7.70
C LYS A 64 -6.01 -1.12 8.90
N PHE A 65 -5.46 -0.33 9.82
CA PHE A 65 -5.00 -0.82 11.11
C PHE A 65 -6.10 -0.61 12.14
N THR A 66 -6.65 -1.72 12.67
CA THR A 66 -7.66 -1.67 13.71
C THR A 66 -7.17 -0.82 14.87
N CYS A 67 -7.96 0.19 15.26
CA CYS A 67 -7.59 1.05 16.36
C CYS A 67 -7.60 0.23 17.64
N HIS A 68 -6.44 0.13 18.31
CA HIS A 68 -6.31 -0.66 19.53
C HIS A 68 -7.12 -0.07 20.69
N LEU A 69 -7.28 1.26 20.71
CA LEU A 69 -7.98 1.96 21.79
C LEU A 69 -9.48 1.63 21.80
N CYS A 70 -10.15 1.66 20.64
CA CYS A 70 -11.57 1.30 20.52
C CYS A 70 -11.81 -0.13 20.02
N LYS A 71 -10.74 -0.92 19.82
CA LYS A 71 -10.78 -2.29 19.27
C LYS A 71 -11.61 -2.41 17.98
N GLY A 72 -11.56 -1.39 17.11
CA GLY A 72 -12.33 -1.41 15.85
C GLY A 72 -13.71 -0.78 15.89
N THR A 73 -14.23 -0.43 17.08
CA THR A 73 -15.62 0.05 17.22
C THR A 73 -15.80 1.54 16.91
N GLY A 74 -14.73 2.32 16.88
CA GLY A 74 -14.78 3.77 16.71
C GLY A 74 -15.20 4.53 17.97
N HIS A 75 -15.63 3.84 19.02
CA HIS A 75 -16.08 4.46 20.27
C HIS A 75 -15.38 3.80 21.44
N VAL A 76 -14.99 4.60 22.43
CA VAL A 76 -14.47 4.07 23.69
C VAL A 76 -15.54 4.22 24.77
N PRO A 77 -15.64 3.25 25.70
CA PRO A 77 -16.49 3.41 26.87
C PRO A 77 -16.01 4.63 27.65
N ASP A 78 -16.96 5.42 28.17
CA ASP A 78 -16.62 6.54 29.02
C ASP A 78 -15.99 6.00 30.32
N PRO A 79 -14.76 6.42 30.69
CA PRO A 79 -14.13 5.92 31.91
C PRO A 79 -14.78 6.46 33.20
N ASN A 80 -15.72 7.41 33.12
CA ASN A 80 -16.41 8.05 34.24
C ASN A 80 -17.94 8.09 34.01
N GLY A 81 -18.53 6.94 33.69
CA GLY A 81 -19.96 6.78 33.36
C GLY A 81 -20.94 7.63 34.16
#